data_AF-A0A9P7KBC7-F1
#
_entry.id   AF-A0A9P7KBC7-F1
#
_cell.length_a   1.000
_cell.length_b   1.000
_cell.length_c   1.000
_cell.angle_alpha   90.00
_cell.angle_beta   90.00
_cell.angle_gamma   90.00
#
_symmetry.space_group_name_H-M   'P 1'
#
loop_
_entity.id
_entity.type
_entity.pdbx_description
1 polymer ?
#
loop_
_entity_poly.entity_id
_entity_poly.type
_entity_poly.pdbx_seq_one_letter_code
_entity_poly.pdbx_strand_id
1 'polypeptide(L)'
;MHSLFPTLAFQLATHIPGMRDKIAKAINEDASIVESSTRTQVEHLLAQPLSEVDIDLSNPVPFLIVIDGLDECGDNDEQTVVLSHIGSILNSLHLPLSFIIVSRPEPHIKHAFDSDEFRLRALTENMSLYGDLQALDDVRIFLRQEFERIQDSERHSAIKSHVPKPWPADTVHERLDNKSVLDCLSHKSGGYFIYVSVILKFVDEEYHSPLDRLAEVLTVVAPSSTVFAELDRLYSHRMLRLPCFRNRA
;
A
#
# COMPACT_ATOMS: atom_id res chain seq x y z
N MET A 1 -10.33 -15.67 10.63
CA MET A 1 -10.53 -14.26 10.20
C MET A 1 -11.57 -13.57 11.09
N HIS A 2 -11.25 -13.24 12.34
CA HIS A 2 -12.29 -12.97 13.37
C HIS A 2 -12.69 -11.49 13.56
N SER A 3 -12.18 -10.54 12.78
CA SER A 3 -12.41 -9.12 13.10
C SER A 3 -12.84 -8.20 11.97
N LEU A 4 -12.73 -8.54 10.67
CA LEU A 4 -13.07 -7.56 9.62
C LEU A 4 -14.52 -7.09 9.73
N PHE A 5 -15.49 -8.01 9.62
CA PHE A 5 -16.91 -7.67 9.65
C PHE A 5 -17.40 -7.18 11.02
N PRO A 6 -16.98 -7.78 12.16
CA PRO A 6 -17.26 -7.20 13.47
C PRO A 6 -16.71 -5.77 13.63
N THR A 7 -15.53 -5.47 13.09
CA THR A 7 -14.94 -4.12 13.13
C THR A 7 -15.72 -3.15 12.26
N LEU A 8 -16.07 -3.55 11.03
CA LEU A 8 -16.90 -2.73 10.14
C LEU A 8 -18.27 -2.46 10.77
N ALA A 9 -18.91 -3.47 11.34
CA ALA A 9 -20.18 -3.32 12.03
C ALA A 9 -20.08 -2.35 13.21
N PHE A 10 -19.04 -2.48 14.03
CA PHE A 10 -18.77 -1.53 15.11
C PHE A 10 -18.61 -0.10 14.58
N GLN A 11 -17.80 0.10 13.53
CA GLN A 11 -17.59 1.42 12.93
C GLN A 11 -18.89 2.00 12.37
N LEU A 12 -19.70 1.21 11.65
CA LEU A 12 -20.98 1.66 11.12
C LEU A 12 -21.98 2.00 12.23
N ALA A 13 -22.02 1.21 13.31
CA ALA A 13 -22.84 1.52 14.48
C ALA A 13 -22.48 2.87 15.12
N THR A 14 -21.21 3.28 15.04
CA THR A 14 -20.75 4.57 15.58
C THR A 14 -20.94 5.76 14.65
N HIS A 15 -20.99 5.54 13.33
CA HIS A 15 -21.00 6.62 12.33
C HIS A 15 -22.33 6.79 11.59
N ILE A 16 -23.15 5.75 11.52
CA ILE A 16 -24.46 5.81 10.84
C ILE A 16 -25.57 5.82 11.89
N PRO A 17 -26.36 6.90 12.00
CA PRO A 17 -27.52 6.94 12.88
C PRO A 17 -28.46 5.74 12.64
N GLY A 18 -28.94 5.11 13.71
CA GLY A 18 -29.84 3.95 13.64
C GLY A 18 -29.15 2.60 13.44
N MET A 19 -27.94 2.54 12.88
CA MET A 19 -27.21 1.27 12.71
C MET A 19 -26.89 0.57 14.03
N ARG A 20 -26.60 1.33 15.08
CA ARG A 20 -26.29 0.79 16.42
C ARG A 20 -27.40 -0.13 16.92
N ASP A 21 -28.65 0.32 16.84
CA ASP A 21 -29.78 -0.43 17.38
C ASP A 21 -30.04 -1.69 16.55
N LYS A 22 -29.86 -1.61 15.22
CA LYS A 22 -29.99 -2.76 14.30
C LYS A 22 -28.94 -3.83 14.58
N ILE A 23 -27.67 -3.44 14.69
CA ILE A 23 -26.57 -4.37 14.98
C ILE A 23 -26.69 -4.94 16.39
N ALA A 24 -27.01 -4.11 17.39
CA ALA A 24 -27.20 -4.57 18.77
C ALA A 24 -28.34 -5.57 18.87
N LYS A 25 -29.44 -5.36 18.12
CA LYS A 25 -30.54 -6.33 18.03
C LYS A 25 -30.07 -7.66 17.46
N ALA A 26 -29.35 -7.67 16.34
CA ALA A 26 -28.83 -8.90 15.74
C ALA A 26 -27.93 -9.69 16.71
N ILE A 27 -27.02 -9.01 17.41
CA ILE A 27 -26.12 -9.64 18.40
C ILE A 27 -26.89 -10.15 19.63
N ASN A 28 -27.93 -9.43 20.07
CA ASN A 28 -28.76 -9.87 21.20
C ASN A 28 -29.62 -11.09 20.85
N GLU A 29 -30.03 -11.23 19.58
CA GLU A 29 -30.78 -12.39 19.08
C GLU A 29 -29.86 -13.61 18.92
N ASP A 30 -28.64 -13.41 18.41
CA ASP A 30 -27.63 -14.46 18.32
C ASP A 30 -26.21 -13.90 18.54
N ALA A 31 -25.70 -14.09 19.76
CA ALA A 31 -24.35 -13.65 20.13
C ALA A 31 -23.24 -14.42 19.39
N SER A 32 -23.53 -15.62 18.87
CA SER A 32 -22.54 -16.44 18.15
C SER A 32 -22.20 -15.89 16.77
N ILE A 33 -22.99 -14.94 16.24
CA ILE A 33 -22.72 -14.28 14.94
C ILE A 33 -21.31 -13.70 14.90
N VAL A 34 -20.80 -13.15 16.00
CA VAL A 34 -19.47 -12.54 16.06
C VAL A 34 -18.35 -13.56 15.79
N GLU A 35 -18.57 -14.84 16.11
CA GLU A 35 -17.62 -15.92 15.90
C GLU A 35 -17.99 -16.81 14.69
N SER A 36 -19.10 -16.48 14.01
CA SER A 36 -19.65 -17.25 12.90
C SER A 36 -18.85 -17.08 11.60
N SER A 37 -19.31 -17.75 10.54
CA SER A 37 -18.71 -17.63 9.21
C SER A 37 -18.75 -16.19 8.70
N THR A 38 -17.79 -15.84 7.85
CA THR A 38 -17.73 -14.57 7.11
C THR A 38 -19.07 -14.20 6.50
N ARG A 39 -19.69 -15.15 5.82
CA ARG A 39 -20.98 -14.99 5.16
C ARG A 39 -22.08 -14.60 6.14
N THR A 40 -22.13 -15.29 7.28
CA THR A 40 -23.11 -15.01 8.34
C THR A 40 -22.88 -13.63 8.94
N GLN A 41 -21.61 -13.25 9.18
CA GLN A 41 -21.25 -11.93 9.70
C GLN A 41 -21.64 -10.81 8.73
N VAL A 42 -21.34 -10.94 7.43
CA VAL A 42 -21.71 -9.90 6.46
C VAL A 42 -23.22 -9.71 6.41
N GLU A 43 -23.97 -10.82 6.34
CA GLU A 43 -25.42 -10.76 6.23
C GLU A 43 -26.05 -10.05 7.44
N HIS A 44 -25.73 -10.49 8.65
CA HIS A 44 -26.42 -10.05 9.87
C HIS A 44 -25.82 -8.80 10.50
N LEU A 45 -24.54 -8.50 10.26
CA LEU A 45 -23.87 -7.33 10.85
C LEU A 45 -23.71 -6.15 9.86
N LEU A 46 -23.85 -6.39 8.55
CA LEU A 46 -23.79 -5.34 7.53
C LEU A 46 -25.06 -5.26 6.69
N ALA A 47 -25.32 -6.26 5.84
CA ALA A 47 -26.31 -6.15 4.77
C ALA A 47 -27.72 -5.94 5.30
N GLN A 48 -28.17 -6.77 6.25
CA GLN A 48 -29.48 -6.64 6.86
C GLN A 48 -29.60 -5.34 7.67
N PRO A 49 -28.69 -4.99 8.60
CA PRO A 49 -28.74 -3.70 9.29
C PRO A 49 -28.79 -2.49 8.34
N LEU A 50 -28.00 -2.49 7.27
CA LEU A 50 -28.03 -1.44 6.24
C LEU A 50 -29.36 -1.41 5.48
N SER A 51 -29.98 -2.56 5.22
CA SER A 51 -31.30 -2.62 4.56
C SER A 51 -32.43 -2.04 5.40
N GLU A 52 -32.28 -2.06 6.73
CA GLU A 52 -33.34 -1.68 7.67
C GLU A 52 -33.16 -0.28 8.27
N VAL A 53 -32.00 0.36 8.07
CA VAL A 53 -31.75 1.70 8.60
C VAL A 53 -32.44 2.73 7.71
N ASP A 54 -33.19 3.64 8.34
CA ASP A 54 -33.88 4.71 7.64
C ASP A 54 -32.89 5.87 7.45
N ILE A 55 -32.31 5.96 6.25
CA ILE A 55 -31.35 7.01 5.89
C ILE A 55 -32.12 8.11 5.18
N ASP A 56 -31.98 9.36 5.64
CA ASP A 56 -32.55 10.52 4.96
C ASP A 56 -31.87 10.71 3.60
N LEU A 57 -32.55 10.25 2.55
CA LEU A 57 -32.09 10.37 1.16
C LEU A 57 -32.33 11.77 0.58
N SER A 58 -32.95 12.70 1.31
CA SER A 58 -33.21 14.07 0.82
C SER A 58 -31.98 14.97 0.86
N ASN A 59 -31.00 14.66 1.73
CA ASN A 59 -29.67 15.27 1.76
C ASN A 59 -28.60 14.20 2.03
N PRO A 60 -28.32 13.32 1.05
CA PRO A 60 -27.49 12.15 1.28
C PRO A 60 -26.03 12.55 1.44
N VAL A 61 -25.48 12.34 2.63
CA VAL A 61 -24.02 12.35 2.83
C VAL A 61 -23.51 10.95 2.51
N PRO A 62 -22.62 10.76 1.51
CA PRO A 62 -22.13 9.44 1.16
C PRO A 62 -21.27 8.86 2.28
N PHE A 63 -21.60 7.64 2.71
CA PHE A 63 -20.78 6.85 3.61
C PHE A 63 -19.68 6.17 2.82
N LEU A 64 -18.44 6.38 3.23
CA LEU A 64 -17.27 5.76 2.62
C LEU A 64 -16.73 4.68 3.55
N ILE A 65 -16.65 3.45 3.03
CA ILE A 65 -15.94 2.34 3.68
C ILE A 65 -14.61 2.13 2.95
N VAL A 66 -13.51 2.20 3.69
CA VAL A 66 -12.17 1.90 3.16
C VAL A 66 -11.72 0.56 3.71
N ILE A 67 -11.41 -0.37 2.83
CA ILE A 67 -10.80 -1.67 3.16
C ILE A 67 -9.36 -1.62 2.65
N ASP A 68 -8.41 -1.49 3.56
CA ASP A 68 -6.99 -1.44 3.26
C ASP A 68 -6.34 -2.81 3.49
N GLY A 69 -5.69 -3.35 2.47
CA GLY A 69 -5.01 -4.65 2.51
C GLY A 69 -5.93 -5.87 2.43
N LEU A 70 -6.93 -5.87 1.54
CA LEU A 70 -7.85 -7.03 1.39
C LEU A 70 -7.10 -8.35 1.12
N ASP A 71 -5.98 -8.31 0.39
CA ASP A 71 -5.18 -9.49 0.08
C ASP A 71 -4.45 -10.09 1.29
N GLU A 72 -4.33 -9.35 2.38
CA GLU A 72 -3.79 -9.83 3.66
C GLU A 72 -4.91 -10.37 4.59
N CYS A 73 -6.17 -10.25 4.16
CA CYS A 73 -7.32 -10.68 4.95
C CYS A 73 -7.66 -12.13 4.65
N GLY A 74 -7.42 -13.03 5.61
CA GLY A 74 -7.89 -14.41 5.48
C GLY A 74 -7.22 -15.19 4.34
N ASP A 75 -7.90 -16.22 3.84
CA ASP A 75 -7.49 -16.95 2.64
C ASP A 75 -8.19 -16.46 1.36
N ASN A 76 -7.81 -17.04 0.21
CA ASN A 76 -8.33 -16.62 -1.10
C ASN A 76 -9.85 -16.77 -1.21
N ASP A 77 -10.43 -17.79 -0.59
CA ASP A 77 -11.87 -18.04 -0.63
C ASP A 77 -12.59 -17.00 0.25
N GLU A 78 -12.07 -16.74 1.44
CA GLU A 78 -12.56 -15.69 2.34
C GLU A 78 -12.55 -14.31 1.67
N GLN A 79 -11.48 -13.95 0.94
CA GLN A 79 -11.38 -12.68 0.19
C GLN A 79 -12.41 -12.59 -0.93
N THR A 80 -12.64 -13.69 -1.65
CA THR A 80 -13.65 -13.76 -2.71
C THR A 80 -15.05 -13.62 -2.13
N VAL A 81 -15.31 -14.25 -0.97
CA VAL A 81 -16.58 -14.11 -0.24
C VAL A 81 -16.81 -12.66 0.17
N VAL A 82 -15.81 -11.96 0.70
CA VAL A 82 -15.90 -10.51 1.02
C VAL A 82 -16.35 -9.71 -0.20
N LEU A 83 -15.69 -9.89 -1.35
CA LEU A 83 -16.01 -9.19 -2.59
C LEU A 83 -17.42 -9.51 -3.10
N SER A 84 -17.83 -10.78 -3.03
CA SER A 84 -19.18 -11.22 -3.41
C SER A 84 -20.27 -10.50 -2.62
N HIS A 85 -20.05 -10.31 -1.31
CA HIS A 85 -20.99 -9.63 -0.44
C HIS A 85 -21.00 -8.12 -0.65
N ILE A 86 -19.84 -7.50 -0.88
CA ILE A 86 -19.78 -6.08 -1.25
C ILE A 86 -20.55 -5.85 -2.55
N GLY A 87 -20.38 -6.73 -3.55
CA GLY A 87 -21.17 -6.72 -4.77
C GLY A 87 -22.66 -6.83 -4.48
N SER A 88 -23.07 -7.78 -3.64
CA SER A 88 -24.48 -7.95 -3.25
C SER A 88 -25.05 -6.70 -2.56
N ILE A 89 -24.32 -6.10 -1.63
CA ILE A 89 -24.68 -4.85 -0.93
C ILE A 89 -24.89 -3.72 -1.93
N LEU A 90 -23.92 -3.48 -2.83
CA LEU A 90 -24.00 -2.40 -3.82
C LEU A 90 -25.12 -2.60 -4.84
N ASN A 91 -25.49 -3.85 -5.14
CA ASN A 91 -26.58 -4.15 -6.07
C ASN A 91 -27.97 -4.10 -5.43
N SER A 92 -28.09 -4.37 -4.13
CA SER A 92 -29.38 -4.49 -3.44
C SER A 92 -29.79 -3.22 -2.70
N LEU A 93 -28.81 -2.47 -2.19
CA LEU A 93 -29.05 -1.32 -1.34
C LEU A 93 -28.92 -0.03 -2.13
N HIS A 94 -30.01 0.76 -2.15
CA HIS A 94 -30.05 2.09 -2.75
C HIS A 94 -29.65 3.14 -1.71
N LEU A 95 -28.51 2.91 -1.05
CA LEU A 95 -27.96 3.82 -0.04
C LEU A 95 -26.81 4.63 -0.64
N PRO A 96 -26.55 5.84 -0.13
CA PRO A 96 -25.36 6.59 -0.51
C PRO A 96 -24.12 5.96 0.16
N LEU A 97 -23.74 4.76 -0.26
CA LEU A 97 -22.63 3.99 0.29
C LEU A 97 -21.59 3.75 -0.82
N SER A 98 -20.33 3.97 -0.50
CA SER A 98 -19.21 3.78 -1.42
C SER A 98 -18.10 2.99 -0.73
N PHE A 99 -17.38 2.20 -1.53
CA PHE A 99 -16.24 1.41 -1.07
C PHE A 99 -14.98 1.85 -1.79
N ILE A 100 -13.88 1.99 -1.05
CA ILE A 100 -12.52 1.98 -1.59
C ILE A 100 -11.86 0.72 -1.07
N ILE A 101 -11.41 -0.13 -1.99
CA ILE A 101 -10.72 -1.38 -1.68
C ILE A 101 -9.28 -1.21 -2.18
N VAL A 102 -8.34 -1.29 -1.26
CA VAL A 102 -6.91 -1.28 -1.54
C VAL A 102 -6.39 -2.70 -1.34
N SER A 103 -5.77 -3.26 -2.37
CA SER A 103 -5.20 -4.61 -2.29
C SER A 103 -4.09 -4.79 -3.31
N ARG A 104 -3.27 -5.82 -3.09
CA ARG A 104 -2.41 -6.34 -4.15
C ARG A 104 -3.26 -6.94 -5.29
N PRO A 105 -2.73 -6.92 -6.52
CA PRO A 105 -3.39 -7.40 -7.73
C PRO A 105 -3.43 -8.94 -7.84
N GLU A 106 -3.80 -9.64 -6.76
CA GLU A 106 -3.84 -11.10 -6.69
C GLU A 106 -4.85 -11.68 -7.70
N PRO A 107 -4.58 -12.86 -8.32
CA PRO A 107 -5.39 -13.36 -9.43
C PRO A 107 -6.88 -13.54 -9.12
N HIS A 108 -7.22 -14.06 -7.93
CA HIS A 108 -8.61 -14.26 -7.51
C HIS A 108 -9.33 -12.93 -7.22
N ILE A 109 -8.64 -11.95 -6.65
CA ILE A 109 -9.18 -10.60 -6.44
C ILE A 109 -9.47 -9.94 -7.80
N LYS A 110 -8.51 -9.97 -8.74
CA LYS A 110 -8.73 -9.46 -10.10
C LYS A 110 -9.92 -10.13 -10.76
N HIS A 111 -9.97 -11.46 -10.70
CA HIS A 111 -11.05 -12.21 -11.29
C HIS A 111 -12.43 -11.82 -10.71
N ALA A 112 -12.52 -11.60 -9.41
CA ALA A 112 -13.77 -11.16 -8.77
C ALA A 112 -14.25 -9.78 -9.26
N PHE A 113 -13.33 -8.84 -9.54
CA PHE A 113 -13.68 -7.53 -10.11
C PHE A 113 -13.96 -7.57 -11.62
N ASP A 114 -13.27 -8.42 -12.38
CA ASP A 114 -13.38 -8.49 -13.84
C ASP A 114 -14.53 -9.40 -14.31
N SER A 115 -14.96 -10.34 -13.46
CA SER A 115 -16.07 -11.25 -13.76
C SER A 115 -17.43 -10.59 -13.52
N ASP A 116 -18.44 -11.09 -14.23
CA ASP A 116 -19.83 -10.68 -14.03
C ASP A 116 -20.51 -11.40 -12.86
N GLU A 117 -19.81 -12.34 -12.18
CA GLU A 117 -20.37 -13.19 -11.12
C GLU A 117 -20.96 -12.36 -9.98
N PHE A 118 -20.26 -11.30 -9.56
CA PHE A 118 -20.68 -10.39 -8.49
C PHE A 118 -21.09 -9.01 -9.01
N ARG A 119 -21.11 -8.84 -10.34
CA ARG A 119 -21.39 -7.57 -11.06
C ARG A 119 -20.51 -6.39 -10.61
N LEU A 120 -19.37 -6.64 -9.97
CA LEU A 120 -18.47 -5.60 -9.50
C LEU A 120 -17.92 -4.78 -10.66
N ARG A 121 -17.63 -5.42 -11.80
CA ARG A 121 -17.15 -4.75 -13.02
C ARG A 121 -17.99 -3.54 -13.44
N ALA A 122 -19.31 -3.61 -13.30
CA ALA A 122 -20.21 -2.53 -13.70
C ALA A 122 -20.37 -1.44 -12.63
N LEU A 123 -19.90 -1.71 -11.40
CA LEU A 123 -20.08 -0.89 -10.21
C LEU A 123 -18.79 -0.22 -9.74
N THR A 124 -17.63 -0.69 -10.20
CA THR A 124 -16.33 -0.29 -9.69
C THR A 124 -15.41 0.20 -10.80
N GLU A 125 -14.64 1.24 -10.50
CA GLU A 125 -13.51 1.68 -11.30
C GLU A 125 -12.22 1.09 -10.70
N ASN A 126 -11.43 0.39 -11.51
CA ASN A 126 -10.14 -0.15 -11.08
C ASN A 126 -9.03 0.85 -11.40
N MET A 127 -8.30 1.28 -10.37
CA MET A 127 -7.16 2.17 -10.51
C MET A 127 -5.88 1.43 -10.10
N SER A 128 -5.03 1.12 -11.08
CA SER A 128 -3.70 0.58 -10.79
C SER A 128 -2.79 1.70 -10.32
N LEU A 129 -2.26 1.58 -9.11
CA LEU A 129 -1.21 2.48 -8.60
C LEU A 129 0.20 2.07 -9.06
N TYR A 130 0.32 0.94 -9.77
CA TYR A 130 1.58 0.35 -10.20
C TYR A 130 1.58 0.04 -11.69
N GLY A 131 2.75 0.15 -12.32
CA GLY A 131 2.96 -0.32 -13.71
C GLY A 131 2.81 0.73 -14.80
N ASP A 132 2.40 1.95 -14.45
CA ASP A 132 2.33 3.06 -15.39
C ASP A 132 3.60 3.91 -15.37
N LEU A 133 3.92 4.55 -16.51
CA LEU A 133 5.06 5.47 -16.63
C LEU A 133 5.03 6.58 -15.57
N GLN A 134 3.84 6.97 -15.11
CA GLN A 134 3.65 7.98 -14.05
C GLN A 134 4.31 7.56 -12.73
N ALA A 135 4.26 6.29 -12.34
CA ALA A 135 4.88 5.84 -11.08
C ALA A 135 6.41 6.00 -11.10
N LEU A 136 7.05 5.84 -12.26
CA LEU A 136 8.49 6.07 -12.40
C LEU A 136 8.83 7.57 -12.31
N ASP A 137 8.01 8.42 -12.91
CA ASP A 137 8.18 9.87 -12.84
C ASP A 137 7.94 10.38 -11.41
N ASP A 138 6.93 9.87 -10.71
CA ASP A 138 6.65 10.21 -9.31
C ASP A 138 7.79 9.78 -8.38
N VAL A 139 8.34 8.57 -8.59
CA VAL A 139 9.55 8.13 -7.86
C VAL A 139 10.73 9.05 -8.15
N ARG A 140 10.91 9.50 -9.40
CA ARG A 140 11.99 10.43 -9.75
C ARG A 140 11.82 11.78 -9.04
N ILE A 141 10.60 12.32 -8.99
CA ILE A 141 10.27 13.56 -8.26
C ILE A 141 10.54 13.37 -6.76
N PHE A 142 10.07 12.27 -6.18
CA PHE A 142 10.28 11.95 -4.77
C PHE A 142 11.77 11.83 -4.42
N LEU A 143 12.55 11.11 -5.23
CA LEU A 143 13.99 11.01 -5.07
C LEU A 143 14.67 12.38 -5.11
N ARG A 144 14.28 13.26 -6.06
CA ARG A 144 14.83 14.61 -6.18
C ARG A 144 14.59 15.41 -4.90
N GLN A 145 13.35 15.42 -4.39
CA GLN A 145 12.99 16.11 -3.16
C GLN A 145 13.74 15.57 -1.94
N GLU A 146 13.87 14.26 -1.81
CA GLU A 146 14.54 13.64 -0.67
C GLU A 146 16.06 13.85 -0.70
N PHE A 147 16.70 13.82 -1.87
CA PHE A 147 18.13 14.16 -1.96
C PHE A 147 18.41 15.64 -1.68
N GLU A 148 17.51 16.54 -2.09
CA GLU A 148 17.58 17.96 -1.72
C GLU A 148 17.45 18.14 -0.19
N ARG A 149 16.50 17.42 0.44
CA ARG A 149 16.34 17.38 1.90
C ARG A 149 17.61 16.90 2.59
N ILE A 150 18.23 15.82 2.09
CA ILE A 150 19.50 15.29 2.63
C ILE A 150 20.63 16.32 2.47
N GLN A 151 20.73 16.98 1.31
CA GLN A 151 21.74 18.00 1.04
C GLN A 151 21.60 19.24 1.94
N ASP A 152 20.36 19.62 2.28
CA ASP A 152 20.09 20.80 3.12
C ASP A 152 20.14 20.53 4.61
N SER A 153 20.12 19.26 5.01
CA SER A 153 20.20 18.80 6.39
C SER A 153 21.49 19.21 7.08
N GLU A 154 21.39 19.70 8.32
CA GLU A 154 22.56 20.04 9.15
C GLU A 154 23.39 18.80 9.52
N ARG A 155 22.76 17.62 9.54
CA ARG A 155 23.43 16.33 9.79
C ARG A 155 24.59 16.08 8.82
N HIS A 156 24.43 16.56 7.59
CA HIS A 156 25.41 16.37 6.52
C HIS A 156 26.02 17.70 6.08
N SER A 157 26.39 18.56 7.03
CA SER A 157 26.98 19.89 6.75
C SER A 157 28.16 19.88 5.77
N ALA A 158 28.91 18.77 5.72
CA ALA A 158 30.01 18.56 4.77
C ALA A 158 29.53 18.58 3.30
N ILE A 159 28.41 17.91 2.97
CA ILE A 159 27.88 17.91 1.60
C ILE A 159 27.21 19.24 1.27
N LYS A 160 26.54 19.86 2.24
CA LYS A 160 25.86 21.15 2.08
C LYS A 160 26.80 22.27 1.61
N SER A 161 28.05 22.20 2.06
CA SER A 161 29.08 23.22 1.77
C SER A 161 29.94 22.91 0.55
N HIS A 162 30.17 21.63 0.23
CA HIS A 162 31.14 21.22 -0.79
C HIS A 162 30.52 20.61 -2.06
N VAL A 163 29.24 20.26 -2.04
CA VAL A 163 28.56 19.62 -3.17
C VAL A 163 27.59 20.62 -3.82
N PRO A 164 27.75 20.92 -5.12
CA PRO A 164 26.82 21.80 -5.85
C PRO A 164 25.39 21.27 -5.85
N LYS A 165 24.41 22.19 -5.87
CA LYS A 165 23.00 21.86 -6.14
C LYS A 165 22.74 21.81 -7.66
N PRO A 166 21.87 20.91 -8.14
CA PRO A 166 21.21 19.84 -7.40
C PRO A 166 22.14 18.64 -7.17
N TRP A 167 22.05 18.02 -5.99
CA TRP A 167 22.64 16.71 -5.72
C TRP A 167 21.54 15.62 -5.65
N PRO A 168 21.76 14.42 -6.21
CA PRO A 168 22.80 14.10 -7.18
C PRO A 168 22.58 14.84 -8.50
N ALA A 169 23.67 15.13 -9.21
CA ALA A 169 23.61 15.81 -10.50
C ALA A 169 22.80 14.99 -11.53
N ASP A 170 22.08 15.68 -12.41
CA ASP A 170 21.28 15.04 -13.46
C ASP A 170 22.14 14.33 -14.52
N THR A 171 23.42 14.71 -14.64
CA THR A 171 24.36 14.09 -15.59
C THR A 171 25.52 13.45 -14.84
N VAL A 172 25.65 12.13 -14.94
CA VAL A 172 26.89 11.44 -14.57
C VAL A 172 27.81 11.49 -15.78
N HIS A 173 28.80 12.40 -15.78
CA HIS A 173 29.73 12.57 -16.89
C HIS A 173 30.59 11.32 -17.23
N GLU A 174 30.51 10.26 -16.42
CA GLU A 174 31.30 9.04 -16.55
C GLU A 174 30.50 7.78 -16.94
N ARG A 175 29.19 7.90 -17.19
CA ARG A 175 28.34 6.75 -17.55
C ARG A 175 27.95 6.76 -19.03
N LEU A 176 28.23 5.65 -19.72
CA LEU A 176 28.10 5.45 -21.17
C LEU A 176 26.65 5.61 -21.70
N ASP A 177 25.67 5.65 -20.81
CA ASP A 177 24.23 5.56 -21.08
C ASP A 177 23.46 6.88 -20.91
N ASN A 178 24.12 8.01 -20.59
CA ASN A 178 23.50 9.35 -20.50
C ASN A 178 22.24 9.41 -19.60
N LYS A 179 22.11 8.51 -18.63
CA LYS A 179 20.98 8.44 -17.69
C LYS A 179 21.37 9.08 -16.36
N SER A 180 20.47 9.89 -15.80
CA SER A 180 20.70 10.49 -14.48
C SER A 180 20.73 9.42 -13.38
N VAL A 181 21.37 9.75 -12.24
CA VAL A 181 21.32 8.89 -11.04
C VAL A 181 19.86 8.61 -10.65
N LEU A 182 18.99 9.61 -10.78
CA LEU A 182 17.58 9.46 -10.43
C LEU A 182 16.85 8.55 -11.39
N ASP A 183 17.13 8.62 -12.70
CA ASP A 183 16.55 7.70 -13.69
C ASP A 183 16.99 6.26 -13.43
N CYS A 184 18.26 6.09 -13.05
CA CYS A 184 18.80 4.78 -12.68
C CYS A 184 18.04 4.20 -11.47
N LEU A 185 17.91 4.97 -10.39
CA LEU A 185 17.22 4.54 -9.18
C LEU A 185 15.72 4.35 -9.39
N SER A 186 15.06 5.24 -10.14
CA SER A 186 13.65 5.12 -10.49
C SER A 186 13.38 3.86 -11.30
N HIS A 187 14.12 3.62 -12.40
CA HIS A 187 13.96 2.39 -13.19
C HIS A 187 14.22 1.12 -12.36
N LYS A 188 15.23 1.13 -11.49
CA LYS A 188 15.55 0.00 -10.62
C LYS A 188 14.47 -0.28 -9.60
N SER A 189 13.85 0.78 -9.07
CA SER A 189 12.72 0.65 -8.16
C SER A 189 11.50 0.03 -8.81
N GLY A 190 11.39 0.03 -10.14
CA GLY A 190 10.17 -0.39 -10.84
C GLY A 190 8.93 0.43 -10.49
N GLY A 191 9.07 1.60 -9.87
CA GLY A 191 7.97 2.40 -9.34
C GLY A 191 7.65 2.14 -7.85
N TYR A 192 8.39 1.24 -7.19
CA TYR A 192 8.17 0.94 -5.77
C TYR A 192 8.85 1.98 -4.86
N PHE A 193 8.04 2.85 -4.25
CA PHE A 193 8.50 3.84 -3.27
C PHE A 193 9.22 3.23 -2.08
N ILE A 194 8.84 2.03 -1.66
CA ILE A 194 9.51 1.34 -0.54
C ILE A 194 10.98 1.06 -0.85
N TYR A 195 11.30 0.71 -2.10
CA TYR A 195 12.67 0.44 -2.54
C TYR A 195 13.54 1.70 -2.39
N VAL A 196 13.10 2.82 -2.97
CA VAL A 196 13.84 4.09 -2.90
C VAL A 196 13.87 4.66 -1.49
N SER A 197 12.82 4.45 -0.69
CA SER A 197 12.79 4.88 0.71
C SER A 197 13.84 4.16 1.56
N VAL A 198 14.06 2.86 1.32
CA VAL A 198 15.13 2.10 1.98
C VAL A 198 16.51 2.63 1.57
N ILE A 199 16.72 2.90 0.28
CA ILE A 199 17.96 3.50 -0.21
C ILE A 199 18.20 4.88 0.42
N LEU A 200 17.20 5.75 0.44
CA LEU A 200 17.31 7.08 1.02
C LEU A 200 17.60 7.03 2.52
N LYS A 201 16.96 6.12 3.27
CA LYS A 201 17.28 5.89 4.69
C LYS A 201 18.72 5.41 4.88
N PHE A 202 19.23 4.58 3.98
CA PHE A 202 20.62 4.12 4.00
C PHE A 202 21.61 5.25 3.67
N VAL A 203 21.25 6.15 2.75
CA VAL A 203 22.08 7.30 2.37
C VAL A 203 22.04 8.42 3.42
N ASP A 204 20.90 8.66 4.07
CA ASP A 204 20.71 9.68 5.12
C ASP A 204 21.18 9.22 6.52
N GLU A 205 22.02 8.19 6.60
CA GLU A 205 22.51 7.66 7.87
C GLU A 205 23.52 8.63 8.51
N GLU A 206 23.24 9.08 9.74
CA GLU A 206 23.94 10.18 10.43
C GLU A 206 25.46 10.03 10.54
N TYR A 207 25.95 8.80 10.66
CA TYR A 207 27.38 8.52 10.90
C TYR A 207 28.17 8.23 9.63
N HIS A 208 27.55 8.39 8.46
CA HIS A 208 28.17 8.07 7.18
C HIS A 208 28.04 9.21 6.18
N SER A 209 29.02 9.34 5.30
CA SER A 209 28.95 10.28 4.18
C SER A 209 27.85 9.85 3.20
N PRO A 210 26.86 10.70 2.90
CA PRO A 210 25.83 10.39 1.90
C PRO A 210 26.43 10.15 0.51
N LEU A 211 27.58 10.77 0.20
CA LEU A 211 28.29 10.55 -1.05
C LEU A 211 28.81 9.12 -1.17
N ASP A 212 29.45 8.62 -0.12
CA ASP A 212 30.02 7.27 -0.09
C ASP A 212 28.91 6.22 -0.11
N ARG A 213 27.82 6.45 0.63
CA ARG A 213 26.64 5.58 0.65
C ARG A 213 25.93 5.54 -0.69
N LEU A 214 25.77 6.69 -1.35
CA LEU A 214 25.18 6.72 -2.68
C LEU A 214 26.08 5.99 -3.69
N ALA A 215 27.41 6.15 -3.61
CA ALA A 215 28.35 5.40 -4.45
C ALA A 215 28.27 3.89 -4.19
N GLU A 216 28.11 3.46 -2.93
CA GLU A 216 27.90 2.06 -2.56
C GLU A 216 26.62 1.50 -3.20
N VAL A 217 25.51 2.24 -3.12
CA VAL A 217 24.24 1.86 -3.78
C VAL A 217 24.43 1.76 -5.30
N LEU A 218 25.16 2.69 -5.92
CA LEU A 218 25.36 2.68 -7.37
C LEU A 218 26.33 1.61 -7.88
N THR A 219 27.21 1.08 -7.01
CA THR A 219 28.21 0.04 -7.32
C THR A 219 27.69 -1.37 -7.05
N VAL A 220 26.89 -1.57 -6.00
CA VAL A 220 26.25 -2.87 -5.68
C VAL A 220 25.25 -3.30 -6.77
N VAL A 221 24.72 -2.33 -7.52
CA VAL A 221 23.70 -2.62 -8.51
C VAL A 221 24.29 -3.00 -9.87
N ALA A 222 24.71 -4.26 -9.98
CA ALA A 222 24.81 -4.99 -11.23
C ALA A 222 23.40 -5.41 -11.71
N PRO A 223 23.15 -5.55 -13.02
CA PRO A 223 21.81 -5.87 -13.53
C PRO A 223 21.38 -7.25 -13.02
N SER A 224 20.43 -7.29 -12.10
CA SER A 224 19.80 -8.53 -11.63
C SER A 224 18.33 -8.55 -12.05
N SER A 225 17.77 -9.75 -12.19
CA SER A 225 16.45 -9.98 -12.79
C SER A 225 15.26 -9.59 -11.90
N THR A 226 15.47 -9.24 -10.64
CA THR A 226 14.39 -8.86 -9.71
C THR A 226 14.75 -7.64 -8.87
N VAL A 227 13.80 -6.69 -8.79
CA VAL A 227 13.90 -5.43 -8.04
C VAL A 227 14.34 -5.66 -6.58
N PHE A 228 13.85 -6.73 -5.95
CA PHE A 228 14.13 -7.02 -4.54
C PHE A 228 15.42 -7.81 -4.30
N ALA A 229 15.97 -8.53 -5.29
CA ALA A 229 17.26 -9.22 -5.12
C ALA A 229 18.42 -8.24 -4.88
N GLU A 230 18.29 -7.00 -5.35
CA GLU A 230 19.26 -5.94 -5.09
C GLU A 230 19.19 -5.44 -3.63
N LEU A 231 17.99 -5.33 -3.07
CA LEU A 231 17.81 -5.04 -1.64
C LEU A 231 18.37 -6.18 -0.78
N ASP A 232 18.10 -7.43 -1.15
CA ASP A 232 18.65 -8.60 -0.46
C ASP A 232 20.19 -8.60 -0.48
N ARG A 233 20.81 -8.17 -1.58
CA ARG A 233 22.26 -7.98 -1.66
C ARG A 233 22.76 -6.85 -0.76
N LEU A 234 22.06 -5.72 -0.68
CA LEU A 234 22.40 -4.63 0.22
C LEU A 234 22.35 -5.09 1.70
N TYR A 235 21.29 -5.81 2.08
CA TYR A 235 21.15 -6.40 3.41
C TYR A 235 22.25 -7.45 3.69
N SER A 236 22.53 -8.32 2.71
CA SER A 236 23.59 -9.33 2.82
C SER A 236 24.99 -8.72 2.90
N HIS A 237 25.25 -7.63 2.17
CA HIS A 237 26.54 -6.93 2.20
C HIS A 237 26.83 -6.31 3.57
N ARG A 238 25.81 -5.76 4.24
CA ARG A 238 25.93 -5.33 5.65
C ARG A 238 26.17 -6.51 6.59
N MET A 239 25.44 -7.62 6.45
CA MET A 239 25.65 -8.79 7.31
C MET A 239 27.06 -9.36 7.22
N LEU A 240 27.67 -9.37 6.03
CA LEU A 240 29.05 -9.84 5.81
C LEU A 240 30.14 -8.85 6.28
N ARG A 241 29.78 -7.58 6.51
CA ARG A 241 30.70 -6.54 7.02
C ARG A 241 30.57 -6.28 8.52
N LEU A 242 29.63 -6.92 9.21
CA LEU A 242 29.60 -6.93 10.67
C LEU A 242 30.80 -7.72 11.22
N PRO A 243 31.55 -7.18 12.20
CA PRO A 243 32.74 -7.85 12.76
C PRO A 243 32.48 -9.25 13.32
N CYS A 244 31.22 -9.59 13.57
CA CYS A 244 30.76 -10.87 14.13
C CYS A 244 31.00 -12.07 13.20
N PHE A 245 31.12 -11.87 11.87
CA PHE A 245 31.34 -12.94 10.90
C PHE A 245 32.77 -13.02 10.34
N ARG A 246 33.67 -12.13 10.76
CA ARG A 246 35.07 -12.15 10.29
C ARG A 246 36.00 -13.06 11.08
N ASN A 247 35.50 -13.70 12.14
CA ASN A 247 36.27 -14.59 13.02
C ASN A 247 35.49 -15.86 13.39
N ARG A 248 35.13 -16.70 12.42
CA ARG A 248 35.13 -18.16 12.59
C ARG A 248 35.64 -18.79 11.29
N ALA A 249 36.77 -19.48 11.46
CA ALA A 249 37.58 -20.27 10.55
C ALA A 249 36.94 -20.74 9.24
#